data_AF-A0A800LSU7-F1
#
_entry.id   AF-A0A800LSU7-F1
#
_cell.length_a   1.000
_cell.length_b   1.000
_cell.length_c   1.000
_cell.angle_alpha   90.00
_cell.angle_beta   90.00
_cell.angle_gamma   90.00
#
_symmetry.space_group_name_H-M   'P 1'
#
loop_
_entity.id
_entity.type
_entity.pdbx_description
1 polymer ?
#
loop_
_entity_poly.entity_id
_entity_poly.type
_entity_poly.pdbx_seq_one_letter_code
_entity_poly.pdbx_strand_id
1 'polypeptide(L)'
;MARSSCTRRQNLHAAMEREKQGATAMSTARQQILGRIRSGLKRGPLNEQQQAHLSQELKSRKRTTQPARAKVTGQTALDDFKAMALEVATEIVNLANLEELPQAMSQLMQDSNLTQQPLVLANEPDLVALNWAAASINTDMRASTKGDSISLTNSLCGVAETGTLVLRSSPNSPTTLNLFPDIHCAVLHKDNIVAGYEDAWDWIRNGGIPRTVNFITGPSRSADLEQTLRMGAHGPKRLVIFLV
;
A
#
# COMPACT_ATOMS: atom_id res chain seq x y z
N MET A 1 0.66 46.56 -1.47
CA MET A 1 0.57 45.10 -1.21
C MET A 1 -0.89 44.59 -1.28
N ALA A 2 -1.56 44.65 -2.45
CA ALA A 2 -2.96 44.18 -2.54
C ALA A 2 -3.35 43.53 -3.89
N ARG A 3 -2.41 43.32 -4.82
CA ARG A 3 -2.72 42.76 -6.16
C ARG A 3 -2.28 41.29 -6.36
N SER A 4 -1.57 40.69 -5.41
CA SER A 4 -1.06 39.30 -5.51
C SER A 4 -2.04 38.23 -4.99
N SER A 5 -2.99 38.60 -4.12
CA SER A 5 -3.95 37.66 -3.52
C SER A 5 -5.13 37.29 -4.42
N CYS A 6 -5.45 38.12 -5.42
CA CYS A 6 -6.60 37.91 -6.31
C CYS A 6 -6.31 36.84 -7.38
N THR A 7 -5.12 36.88 -7.98
CA THR A 7 -4.68 35.96 -9.03
C THR A 7 -4.48 34.53 -8.53
N ARG A 8 -4.07 34.36 -7.26
CA ARG A 8 -3.87 33.04 -6.64
C ARG A 8 -5.21 32.32 -6.39
N ARG A 9 -6.26 33.04 -5.97
CA ARG A 9 -7.61 32.48 -5.79
C ARG A 9 -8.28 32.09 -7.11
N GLN A 10 -8.07 32.86 -8.17
CA GLN A 10 -8.59 32.53 -9.51
C GLN A 10 -7.94 31.27 -10.11
N ASN A 11 -6.63 31.07 -9.87
CA ASN A 11 -5.92 29.87 -10.33
C ASN A 11 -6.31 28.60 -9.55
N LEU A 12 -6.63 28.71 -8.26
CA LEU A 12 -7.15 27.59 -7.45
C LEU A 12 -8.57 27.18 -7.86
N HIS A 13 -9.44 28.15 -8.16
CA HIS A 13 -10.80 27.86 -8.64
C HIS A 13 -10.78 27.19 -10.02
N ALA A 14 -9.93 27.66 -10.94
CA ALA A 14 -9.74 27.05 -12.26
C ALA A 14 -9.09 25.66 -12.19
N ALA A 15 -8.22 25.39 -11.21
CA ALA A 15 -7.66 24.06 -10.98
C ALA A 15 -8.71 23.09 -10.42
N MET A 16 -9.52 23.52 -9.45
CA MET A 16 -10.63 22.73 -8.90
C MET A 16 -11.74 22.47 -9.94
N GLU A 17 -11.99 23.41 -10.86
CA GLU A 17 -12.93 23.23 -11.98
C GLU A 17 -12.38 22.28 -13.04
N ARG A 18 -11.07 22.31 -13.35
CA ARG A 18 -10.42 21.33 -14.23
C ARG A 18 -10.40 19.93 -13.63
N GLU A 19 -10.25 19.82 -12.32
CA GLU A 19 -10.30 18.55 -11.59
C GLU A 19 -11.73 17.97 -11.55
N LYS A 20 -12.75 18.85 -11.41
CA LYS A 20 -14.17 18.47 -11.58
C LYS A 20 -14.54 18.10 -13.01
N GLN A 21 -13.98 18.78 -14.02
CA GLN A 21 -14.25 18.50 -15.44
C GLN A 21 -13.53 17.24 -15.94
N GLY A 22 -12.36 16.92 -15.39
CA GLY A 22 -11.61 15.69 -15.68
C GLY A 22 -12.31 14.41 -15.19
N ALA A 23 -13.22 14.51 -14.21
CA ALA A 23 -13.95 13.37 -13.65
C ALA A 23 -15.11 12.87 -14.53
N THR A 24 -15.55 13.63 -15.55
CA THR A 24 -16.76 13.30 -16.34
C THR A 24 -16.61 13.34 -17.87
N ALA A 25 -15.44 13.64 -18.42
CA ALA A 25 -15.21 13.59 -19.87
C ALA A 25 -14.42 12.34 -20.27
N MET A 26 -15.13 11.27 -20.67
CA MET A 26 -14.52 10.10 -21.31
C MET A 26 -13.80 10.51 -22.60
N SER A 27 -12.52 10.16 -22.77
CA SER A 27 -11.78 10.50 -23.98
C SER A 27 -12.39 9.82 -25.22
N THR A 28 -12.40 10.53 -26.35
CA THR A 28 -12.94 10.05 -27.65
C THR A 28 -12.29 8.73 -28.09
N ALA A 29 -10.98 8.57 -27.87
CA ALA A 29 -10.25 7.34 -28.16
C ALA A 29 -10.74 6.15 -27.31
N ARG A 30 -10.98 6.35 -26.00
CA ARG A 30 -11.51 5.31 -25.11
C ARG A 30 -12.90 4.86 -25.55
N GLN A 31 -13.77 5.80 -25.93
CA GLN A 31 -15.11 5.48 -26.43
C GLN A 31 -15.07 4.66 -27.72
N GLN A 32 -14.17 4.98 -28.65
CA GLN A 32 -13.98 4.21 -29.88
C GLN A 32 -13.53 2.78 -29.61
N ILE A 33 -12.54 2.58 -28.73
CA ILE A 33 -12.04 1.25 -28.34
C ILE A 33 -13.17 0.43 -27.70
N LEU A 34 -13.85 0.98 -26.69
CA LEU A 34 -14.97 0.31 -26.03
C LEU A 34 -16.15 0.07 -26.98
N GLY A 35 -16.34 0.92 -27.98
CA GLY A 35 -17.30 0.72 -29.07
C GLY A 35 -16.97 -0.52 -29.90
N ARG A 36 -15.72 -0.65 -30.37
CA ARG A 36 -15.27 -1.82 -31.15
C ARG A 36 -15.41 -3.13 -30.36
N ILE A 37 -15.05 -3.13 -29.08
CA ILE A 37 -15.20 -4.31 -28.20
C ILE A 37 -16.68 -4.71 -28.10
N ARG A 38 -17.58 -3.74 -27.87
CA ARG A 38 -19.02 -4.00 -27.79
C ARG A 38 -19.57 -4.59 -29.09
N SER A 39 -19.22 -4.00 -30.24
CA SER A 39 -19.63 -4.51 -31.55
C SER A 39 -19.09 -5.92 -31.81
N GLY A 40 -17.83 -6.20 -31.49
CA GLY A 40 -17.23 -7.53 -31.63
C GLY A 40 -17.90 -8.61 -30.76
N LEU A 41 -18.34 -8.21 -29.56
CA LEU A 41 -19.13 -9.07 -28.65
C LEU A 41 -20.62 -9.14 -29.00
N LYS A 42 -21.06 -8.54 -30.11
CA LYS A 42 -22.48 -8.40 -30.51
C LYS A 42 -23.35 -7.80 -29.40
N ARG A 43 -22.77 -6.91 -28.57
CA ARG A 43 -23.45 -6.20 -27.49
C ARG A 43 -23.75 -4.77 -27.92
N GLY A 44 -25.01 -4.37 -27.81
CA GLY A 44 -25.44 -2.98 -27.99
C GLY A 44 -25.06 -2.08 -26.80
N PRO A 45 -25.35 -0.76 -26.88
CA PRO A 45 -25.29 0.11 -25.72
C PRO A 45 -26.23 -0.39 -24.62
N LEU A 46 -25.84 -0.18 -23.36
CA LEU A 46 -26.70 -0.50 -22.22
C LEU A 46 -27.93 0.42 -22.25
N ASN A 47 -29.11 -0.13 -22.00
CA ASN A 47 -30.31 0.70 -21.84
C ASN A 47 -30.27 1.47 -20.50
N GLU A 48 -31.12 2.49 -20.36
CA GLU A 48 -31.11 3.37 -19.17
C GLU A 48 -31.36 2.60 -17.87
N GLN A 49 -32.24 1.61 -17.88
CA GLN A 49 -32.53 0.77 -16.72
C GLN A 49 -31.30 -0.05 -16.28
N GLN A 50 -30.60 -0.66 -17.24
CA GLN A 50 -29.36 -1.40 -17.00
C GLN A 50 -28.26 -0.48 -16.48
N GLN A 51 -28.13 0.73 -17.04
CA GLN A 51 -27.16 1.71 -16.58
C GLN A 51 -27.46 2.17 -15.14
N ALA A 52 -28.73 2.45 -14.83
CA ALA A 52 -29.16 2.84 -13.49
C ALA A 52 -28.93 1.72 -12.47
N HIS A 53 -29.30 0.48 -12.80
CA HIS A 53 -29.10 -0.69 -11.95
C HIS A 53 -27.61 -0.92 -11.67
N LEU A 54 -26.76 -0.96 -12.70
CA LEU A 54 -25.31 -1.12 -12.53
C LEU A 54 -24.69 0.02 -11.73
N SER A 55 -25.16 1.26 -11.93
CA SER A 55 -24.69 2.41 -11.17
C SER A 55 -25.06 2.31 -9.69
N GLN A 56 -26.27 1.81 -9.38
CA GLN A 56 -26.71 1.58 -8.02
C GLN A 56 -25.93 0.43 -7.37
N GLU A 57 -25.72 -0.67 -8.07
CA GLU A 57 -24.90 -1.80 -7.62
C GLU A 57 -23.48 -1.36 -7.28
N LEU A 58 -22.82 -0.62 -8.16
CA LEU A 58 -21.47 -0.06 -7.93
C LEU A 58 -21.43 0.89 -6.72
N LYS A 59 -22.50 1.64 -6.48
CA LYS A 59 -22.62 2.52 -5.30
C LYS A 59 -22.89 1.74 -4.02
N SER A 60 -23.60 0.61 -4.09
CA SER A 60 -23.99 -0.18 -2.92
C SER A 60 -22.79 -0.79 -2.19
N ARG A 61 -21.68 -1.03 -2.90
CA ARG A 61 -20.42 -1.59 -2.36
C ARG A 61 -20.66 -2.83 -1.50
N LYS A 62 -21.61 -3.68 -1.93
CA LYS A 62 -21.99 -4.87 -1.17
C LYS A 62 -20.77 -5.78 -0.98
N ARG A 63 -20.41 -6.04 0.28
CA ARG A 63 -19.35 -6.97 0.62
C ARG A 63 -19.69 -8.36 0.10
N THR A 64 -18.66 -9.06 -0.36
CA THR A 64 -18.80 -10.46 -0.81
C THR A 64 -18.90 -11.41 0.40
N THR A 65 -19.10 -12.70 0.14
CA THR A 65 -19.13 -13.71 1.20
C THR A 65 -17.78 -13.75 1.93
N GLN A 66 -17.78 -13.46 3.22
CA GLN A 66 -16.58 -13.47 4.05
C GLN A 66 -16.46 -14.80 4.84
N PRO A 67 -15.26 -15.41 4.91
CA PRO A 67 -15.05 -16.57 5.74
C PRO A 67 -15.18 -16.24 7.22
N ALA A 68 -15.42 -17.25 8.07
CA ALA A 68 -15.65 -17.04 9.50
C ALA A 68 -14.47 -16.34 10.20
N ARG A 69 -13.24 -16.68 9.81
CA ARG A 69 -12.01 -16.06 10.33
C ARG A 69 -11.88 -14.57 10.00
N ALA A 70 -12.51 -14.11 8.90
CA ALA A 70 -12.53 -12.70 8.49
C ALA A 70 -13.57 -11.86 9.27
N LYS A 71 -14.04 -12.35 10.41
CA LYS A 71 -15.01 -11.67 11.29
C LYS A 71 -14.50 -11.48 12.71
N VAL A 72 -13.30 -11.97 13.00
CA VAL A 72 -12.66 -11.91 14.31
C VAL A 72 -12.01 -10.53 14.50
N THR A 73 -12.12 -9.94 15.68
CA THR A 73 -11.62 -8.58 15.99
C THR A 73 -10.81 -8.56 17.29
N GLY A 74 -10.14 -7.43 17.57
CA GLY A 74 -9.39 -7.21 18.80
C GLY A 74 -8.18 -8.14 18.94
N GLN A 75 -7.92 -8.62 20.15
CA GLN A 75 -6.74 -9.44 20.45
C GLN A 75 -6.65 -10.70 19.59
N THR A 76 -7.77 -11.38 19.35
CA THR A 76 -7.76 -12.58 18.52
C THR A 76 -7.40 -12.29 17.06
N ALA A 77 -7.82 -11.15 16.51
CA ALA A 77 -7.41 -10.74 15.16
C ALA A 77 -5.90 -10.41 15.10
N LEU A 78 -5.36 -9.79 16.15
CA LEU A 78 -3.92 -9.54 16.28
C LEU A 78 -3.13 -10.85 16.34
N ASP A 79 -3.61 -11.83 17.11
CA ASP A 79 -2.96 -13.14 17.24
C ASP A 79 -3.04 -13.93 15.92
N ASP A 80 -4.19 -13.93 15.26
CA ASP A 80 -4.39 -14.53 13.94
C ASP A 80 -3.49 -13.88 12.88
N PHE A 81 -3.40 -12.55 12.86
CA PHE A 81 -2.50 -11.82 11.97
C PHE A 81 -1.05 -12.28 12.14
N LYS A 82 -0.57 -12.36 13.40
CA LYS A 82 0.80 -12.80 13.69
C LYS A 82 1.03 -14.23 13.24
N ALA A 83 0.11 -15.14 13.54
CA ALA A 83 0.21 -16.54 13.15
C ALA A 83 0.30 -16.68 11.62
N MET A 84 -0.58 -16.00 10.89
CA MET A 84 -0.60 -16.06 9.42
C MET A 84 0.63 -15.40 8.78
N ALA A 85 1.07 -14.25 9.32
CA ALA A 85 2.25 -13.57 8.80
C ALA A 85 3.52 -14.42 8.97
N LEU A 86 3.66 -15.10 10.12
CA LEU A 86 4.75 -16.05 10.36
C LEU A 86 4.67 -17.27 9.44
N GLU A 87 3.47 -17.80 9.18
CA GLU A 87 3.25 -18.94 8.26
C GLU A 87 3.80 -18.63 6.85
N VAL A 88 3.64 -17.39 6.38
CA VAL A 88 4.15 -16.93 5.08
C VAL A 88 5.58 -16.37 5.15
N ALA A 89 6.34 -16.73 6.19
CA ALA A 89 7.75 -16.34 6.40
C ALA A 89 7.98 -14.81 6.51
N THR A 90 7.01 -14.09 7.05
CA THR A 90 7.19 -12.69 7.46
C THR A 90 7.81 -12.66 8.86
N GLU A 91 8.82 -11.81 9.05
CA GLU A 91 9.39 -11.57 10.38
C GLU A 91 8.58 -10.50 11.12
N ILE A 92 8.37 -10.66 12.42
CA ILE A 92 7.64 -9.69 13.25
C ILE A 92 8.49 -9.27 14.44
N VAL A 93 8.67 -7.97 14.59
CA VAL A 93 9.30 -7.33 15.75
C VAL A 93 8.23 -6.52 16.47
N ASN A 94 7.91 -6.90 17.71
CA ASN A 94 6.96 -6.14 18.51
C ASN A 94 7.70 -4.98 19.18
N LEU A 95 7.18 -3.77 19.03
CA LEU A 95 7.65 -2.57 19.71
C LEU A 95 6.60 -2.09 20.71
N ALA A 96 7.03 -1.45 21.78
CA ALA A 96 6.11 -0.81 22.72
C ALA A 96 5.58 0.53 22.18
N ASN A 97 6.39 1.23 21.40
CA ASN A 97 6.07 2.50 20.77
C ASN A 97 6.99 2.74 19.56
N LEU A 98 6.71 3.80 18.80
CA LEU A 98 7.46 4.11 17.57
C LEU A 98 8.89 4.60 17.83
N GLU A 99 9.21 5.11 19.02
CA GLU A 99 10.55 5.63 19.35
C GLU A 99 11.61 4.52 19.46
N GLU A 100 11.18 3.26 19.65
CA GLU A 100 12.06 2.09 19.65
C GLU A 100 12.49 1.68 18.22
N LEU A 101 11.81 2.17 17.20
CA LEU A 101 12.01 1.75 15.80
C LEU A 101 13.44 2.00 15.29
N PRO A 102 14.10 3.16 15.53
CA PRO A 102 15.48 3.36 15.08
C PRO A 102 16.46 2.35 15.65
N GLN A 103 16.32 1.98 16.93
CA GLN A 103 17.20 0.97 17.54
C GLN A 103 16.93 -0.42 16.99
N ALA A 104 15.66 -0.80 16.83
CA ALA A 104 15.29 -2.08 16.25
C ALA A 104 15.76 -2.22 14.78
N MET A 105 15.67 -1.13 14.00
CA MET A 105 16.23 -1.06 12.65
C MET A 105 17.75 -1.16 12.64
N SER A 106 18.45 -0.54 13.60
CA SER A 106 19.92 -0.60 13.69
C SER A 106 20.38 -2.03 13.94
N GLN A 107 19.72 -2.74 14.86
CA GLN A 107 19.97 -4.16 15.11
C GLN A 107 19.72 -5.00 13.85
N LEU A 108 18.59 -4.81 13.17
CA LEU A 108 18.28 -5.53 11.92
C LEU A 108 19.34 -5.29 10.84
N MET A 109 19.80 -4.05 10.68
CA MET A 109 20.85 -3.71 9.72
C MET A 109 22.20 -4.32 10.09
N GLN A 110 22.54 -4.42 11.38
CA GLN A 110 23.73 -5.11 11.87
C GLN A 110 23.66 -6.61 11.56
N ASP A 111 22.57 -7.28 11.96
CA ASP A 111 22.37 -8.71 11.74
C ASP A 111 22.37 -9.08 10.24
N SER A 112 21.97 -8.13 9.39
CA SER A 112 21.94 -8.29 7.94
C SER A 112 23.22 -7.83 7.23
N ASN A 113 24.24 -7.36 7.96
CA ASN A 113 25.48 -6.77 7.41
C ASN A 113 25.26 -5.58 6.47
N LEU A 114 24.27 -4.74 6.77
CA LEU A 114 23.85 -3.57 5.97
C LEU A 114 24.17 -2.24 6.64
N THR A 115 25.00 -2.20 7.68
CA THR A 115 25.31 -0.96 8.44
C THR A 115 25.91 0.17 7.61
N GLN A 116 26.55 -0.15 6.49
CA GLN A 116 27.12 0.82 5.55
C GLN A 116 26.17 1.23 4.42
N GLN A 117 25.00 0.58 4.31
CA GLN A 117 23.99 0.90 3.31
C GLN A 117 23.01 1.93 3.85
N PRO A 118 22.50 2.85 3.01
CA PRO A 118 21.45 3.76 3.44
C PRO A 118 20.14 3.01 3.65
N LEU A 119 19.37 3.43 4.65
CA LEU A 119 17.96 3.06 4.78
C LEU A 119 17.13 3.90 3.81
N VAL A 120 16.53 3.29 2.80
CA VAL A 120 15.63 4.02 1.88
C VAL A 120 14.27 4.22 2.55
N LEU A 121 13.95 5.46 2.90
CA LEU A 121 12.87 5.78 3.82
C LEU A 121 11.69 6.43 3.09
N ALA A 122 10.47 5.99 3.39
CA ALA A 122 9.26 6.72 2.99
C ALA A 122 9.20 8.10 3.68
N ASN A 123 8.85 9.15 2.93
CA ASN A 123 8.72 10.51 3.43
C ASN A 123 7.39 10.74 4.18
N GLU A 124 7.09 9.86 5.14
CA GLU A 124 5.89 9.94 5.99
C GLU A 124 6.24 10.65 7.31
N PRO A 125 5.40 11.57 7.83
CA PRO A 125 5.78 12.47 8.92
C PRO A 125 6.23 11.79 10.21
N ASP A 126 5.61 10.67 10.57
CA ASP A 126 5.91 9.88 11.76
C ASP A 126 7.28 9.19 11.67
N LEU A 127 7.65 8.69 10.48
CA LEU A 127 8.96 8.08 10.24
C LEU A 127 10.08 9.13 10.16
N VAL A 128 9.81 10.26 9.51
CA VAL A 128 10.79 11.34 9.33
C VAL A 128 11.10 12.05 10.66
N ALA A 129 10.14 12.08 11.58
CA ALA A 129 10.32 12.70 12.89
C ALA A 129 11.25 11.92 13.84
N LEU A 130 11.55 10.65 13.55
CA LEU A 130 12.38 9.79 14.40
C LEU A 130 13.87 10.18 14.35
N ASN A 131 14.56 9.98 15.47
CA ASN A 131 15.99 10.29 15.59
C ASN A 131 16.87 9.14 15.06
N TRP A 132 16.92 8.99 13.74
CA TRP A 132 17.74 7.98 13.05
C TRP A 132 19.25 8.12 13.30
N ALA A 133 19.72 9.36 13.46
CA ALA A 133 21.13 9.65 13.72
C ALA A 133 21.60 9.08 15.08
N ALA A 134 20.74 9.09 16.10
CA ALA A 134 21.04 8.48 17.40
C ALA A 134 21.23 6.96 17.32
N ALA A 135 20.68 6.30 16.29
CA ALA A 135 20.87 4.89 15.99
C ALA A 135 21.98 4.62 14.97
N SER A 136 22.74 5.66 14.59
CA SER A 136 23.79 5.62 13.54
C SER A 136 23.29 5.13 12.17
N ILE A 137 22.02 5.40 11.85
CA ILE A 137 21.43 5.05 10.55
C ILE A 137 21.46 6.26 9.64
N ASN A 138 22.06 6.09 8.45
CA ASN A 138 21.93 7.05 7.36
C ASN A 138 20.63 6.77 6.59
N THR A 139 19.76 7.77 6.48
CA THR A 139 18.47 7.65 5.78
C THR A 139 18.50 8.39 4.44
N ASP A 140 17.90 7.78 3.42
CA ASP A 140 17.73 8.38 2.09
C ASP A 140 16.25 8.38 1.70
N MET A 141 15.63 9.57 1.67
CA MET A 141 14.20 9.74 1.39
C MET A 141 13.97 9.90 -0.11
N ARG A 142 13.73 8.77 -0.79
CA ARG A 142 13.49 8.72 -2.23
C ARG A 142 12.70 7.49 -2.65
N ALA A 143 12.32 7.46 -3.92
CA ALA A 143 11.92 6.20 -4.53
C ALA A 143 13.09 5.21 -4.53
N SER A 144 12.79 3.94 -4.22
CA SER A 144 13.80 2.88 -4.35
C SER A 144 14.09 2.55 -5.81
N THR A 145 15.31 2.07 -6.06
CA THR A 145 15.82 1.56 -7.33
C THR A 145 16.39 0.15 -7.14
N LYS A 146 16.61 -0.55 -8.26
CA LYS A 146 17.24 -1.88 -8.23
C LYS A 146 18.65 -1.77 -7.64
N GLY A 147 18.92 -2.58 -6.62
CA GLY A 147 20.20 -2.61 -5.91
C GLY A 147 20.15 -2.01 -4.50
N ASP A 148 19.06 -1.30 -4.16
CA ASP A 148 18.82 -0.92 -2.78
C ASP A 148 18.67 -2.17 -1.91
N SER A 149 19.29 -2.15 -0.72
CA SER A 149 19.32 -3.33 0.15
C SER A 149 18.14 -3.37 1.12
N ILE A 150 17.71 -2.22 1.65
CA ILE A 150 16.69 -2.13 2.69
C ILE A 150 15.85 -0.86 2.56
N SER A 151 14.55 -0.97 2.82
CA SER A 151 13.63 0.16 2.90
C SER A 151 12.71 0.09 4.09
N LEU A 152 12.09 1.23 4.43
CA LEU A 152 11.08 1.33 5.47
C LEU A 152 9.87 2.15 4.99
N THR A 153 8.68 1.61 5.22
CA THR A 153 7.39 2.24 4.88
C THR A 153 6.39 2.09 6.01
N ASN A 154 5.35 2.94 6.05
CA ASN A 154 4.14 2.64 6.81
C ASN A 154 3.21 1.71 6.04
N SER A 155 2.43 0.92 6.77
CA SER A 155 1.28 0.19 6.23
C SER A 155 -0.03 0.91 6.55
N LEU A 156 -1.01 0.79 5.65
CA LEU A 156 -2.37 1.27 5.89
C LEU A 156 -3.05 0.43 6.98
N CYS A 157 -2.99 -0.89 6.82
CA CYS A 157 -3.56 -1.87 7.73
C CYS A 157 -2.91 -3.25 7.52
N GLY A 158 -3.13 -4.14 8.48
CA GLY A 158 -2.83 -5.56 8.38
C GLY A 158 -4.12 -6.37 8.32
N VAL A 159 -4.19 -7.41 7.50
CA VAL A 159 -5.37 -8.28 7.37
C VAL A 159 -5.12 -9.57 8.12
N ALA A 160 -5.86 -9.77 9.23
CA ALA A 160 -5.71 -10.90 10.12
C ALA A 160 -5.96 -12.25 9.45
N GLU A 161 -6.94 -12.31 8.55
CA GLU A 161 -7.31 -13.52 7.80
C GLU A 161 -6.11 -14.22 7.13
N THR A 162 -5.13 -13.45 6.65
CA THR A 162 -4.05 -13.95 5.78
C THR A 162 -2.66 -13.46 6.18
N GLY A 163 -2.52 -12.64 7.23
CA GLY A 163 -1.22 -12.07 7.61
C GLY A 163 -0.70 -11.07 6.56
N THR A 164 -1.61 -10.39 5.86
CA THR A 164 -1.28 -9.53 4.70
C THR A 164 -1.14 -8.07 5.12
N LEU A 165 -0.09 -7.40 4.66
CA LEU A 165 -0.01 -5.94 4.74
C LEU A 165 -0.70 -5.26 3.57
N VAL A 166 -1.38 -4.16 3.84
CA VAL A 166 -1.98 -3.30 2.81
C VAL A 166 -1.22 -1.99 2.78
N LEU A 167 -0.64 -1.65 1.63
CA LEU A 167 0.07 -0.40 1.39
C LEU A 167 -0.58 0.38 0.28
N ARG A 168 -0.59 1.71 0.40
CA ARG A 168 -1.05 2.63 -0.65
C ARG A 168 0.12 3.39 -1.21
N SER A 169 0.16 3.54 -2.53
CA SER A 169 1.13 4.40 -3.17
C SER A 169 0.80 5.87 -2.90
N SER A 170 1.79 6.66 -2.53
CA SER A 170 1.71 8.13 -2.49
C SER A 170 3.02 8.72 -3.04
N PRO A 171 3.08 10.04 -3.31
CA PRO A 171 4.36 10.70 -3.60
C PRO A 171 5.40 10.53 -2.47
N ASN A 172 4.95 10.37 -1.24
CA ASN A 172 5.78 10.18 -0.05
C ASN A 172 6.16 8.72 0.20
N SER A 173 5.32 7.78 -0.22
CA SER A 173 5.52 6.35 -0.09
C SER A 173 5.32 5.66 -1.45
N PRO A 174 6.28 5.78 -2.38
CA PRO A 174 6.20 5.16 -3.70
C PRO A 174 6.25 3.64 -3.62
N THR A 175 5.51 2.96 -4.52
CA THR A 175 5.43 1.49 -4.62
C THR A 175 6.79 0.81 -4.90
N THR A 176 7.84 1.57 -5.23
CA THR A 176 9.16 0.98 -5.44
C THR A 176 9.79 0.55 -4.12
N LEU A 177 9.46 1.21 -3.00
CA LEU A 177 10.01 0.90 -1.67
C LEU A 177 9.65 -0.51 -1.18
N ASN A 178 8.49 -1.01 -1.58
CA ASN A 178 8.00 -2.34 -1.22
C ASN A 178 8.22 -3.40 -2.32
N LEU A 179 8.99 -3.07 -3.37
CA LEU A 179 9.26 -3.97 -4.49
C LEU A 179 10.75 -4.20 -4.78
N PHE A 180 11.57 -3.15 -4.81
CA PHE A 180 12.98 -3.29 -5.22
C PHE A 180 13.97 -3.67 -4.11
N PRO A 181 13.82 -3.19 -2.87
CA PRO A 181 14.75 -3.50 -1.80
C PRO A 181 14.78 -4.99 -1.50
N ASP A 182 15.97 -5.52 -1.22
CA ASP A 182 16.13 -6.93 -0.80
C ASP A 182 15.38 -7.22 0.52
N ILE A 183 15.32 -6.24 1.41
CA ILE A 183 14.56 -6.28 2.68
C ILE A 183 13.55 -5.13 2.67
N HIS A 184 12.26 -5.46 2.74
CA HIS A 184 11.22 -4.48 2.96
C HIS A 184 10.81 -4.49 4.44
N CYS A 185 10.99 -3.36 5.11
CA CYS A 185 10.50 -3.14 6.45
C CYS A 185 9.20 -2.33 6.41
N ALA A 186 8.22 -2.74 7.21
CA ALA A 186 6.96 -2.02 7.32
C ALA A 186 6.56 -1.81 8.78
N VAL A 187 6.13 -0.59 9.11
CA VAL A 187 5.46 -0.31 10.39
C VAL A 187 3.99 -0.65 10.26
N LEU A 188 3.47 -1.39 11.23
CA LEU A 188 2.04 -1.68 11.37
C LEU A 188 1.61 -1.35 12.80
N HIS A 189 0.61 -0.50 12.95
CA HIS A 189 -0.02 -0.29 14.25
C HIS A 189 -0.98 -1.44 14.56
N LYS A 190 -0.96 -1.95 15.79
CA LYS A 190 -1.86 -3.03 16.24
C LYS A 190 -3.33 -2.68 16.04
N ASP A 191 -3.68 -1.40 16.26
CA ASP A 191 -5.05 -0.88 16.07
C ASP A 191 -5.48 -0.81 14.60
N ASN A 192 -4.54 -0.91 13.66
CA ASN A 192 -4.81 -0.94 12.23
C ASN A 192 -4.92 -2.36 11.68
N ILE A 193 -5.05 -3.38 12.53
CA ILE A 193 -5.33 -4.74 12.09
C ILE A 193 -6.84 -4.91 11.89
N VAL A 194 -7.21 -5.32 10.68
CA VAL A 194 -8.59 -5.59 10.27
C VAL A 194 -8.82 -7.09 10.10
N ALA A 195 -10.07 -7.51 10.24
CA ALA A 195 -10.43 -8.93 10.23
C ALA A 195 -10.19 -9.56 8.84
N GLY A 196 -10.69 -8.93 7.77
CA GLY A 196 -10.59 -9.45 6.41
C GLY A 196 -10.37 -8.38 5.35
N TYR A 197 -10.20 -8.83 4.09
CA TYR A 197 -9.90 -7.94 2.97
C TYR A 197 -10.97 -6.87 2.69
N GLU A 198 -12.25 -7.18 2.91
CA GLU A 198 -13.34 -6.21 2.69
C GLU A 198 -13.25 -5.01 3.64
N ASP A 199 -12.74 -5.21 4.86
CA ASP A 199 -12.53 -4.13 5.83
C ASP A 199 -11.40 -3.19 5.36
N ALA A 200 -10.31 -3.76 4.83
CA ALA A 200 -9.23 -2.98 4.21
C ALA A 200 -9.74 -2.17 3.00
N TRP A 201 -10.62 -2.75 2.19
CA TRP A 201 -11.23 -2.02 1.07
C TRP A 201 -12.12 -0.87 1.51
N ASP A 202 -12.82 -0.98 2.64
CA ASP A 202 -13.58 0.14 3.20
C ASP A 202 -12.67 1.30 3.61
N TRP A 203 -11.51 1.01 4.19
CA TRP A 203 -10.50 2.03 4.51
C TRP A 203 -9.97 2.71 3.25
N ILE A 204 -9.61 1.92 2.23
CA ILE A 204 -9.12 2.44 0.95
C ILE A 204 -10.16 3.35 0.28
N ARG A 205 -11.42 2.92 0.24
CA ARG A 205 -12.51 3.68 -0.40
C ARG A 205 -12.80 4.99 0.32
N ASN A 206 -12.73 5.01 1.65
CA ASN A 206 -12.98 6.21 2.44
C ASN A 206 -11.80 7.19 2.42
N GLY A 207 -10.57 6.69 2.32
CA GLY A 207 -9.35 7.50 2.26
C GLY A 207 -8.96 8.00 0.86
N GLY A 208 -9.80 7.77 -0.15
CA GLY A 208 -9.50 8.03 -1.56
C GLY A 208 -8.70 6.92 -2.23
N ILE A 209 -9.05 6.60 -3.48
CA ILE A 209 -8.43 5.51 -4.24
C ILE A 209 -7.04 5.97 -4.71
N PRO A 210 -5.94 5.34 -4.25
CA PRO A 210 -4.60 5.70 -4.69
C PRO A 210 -4.34 5.16 -6.10
N ARG A 211 -3.22 5.58 -6.71
CA ARG A 211 -2.77 5.04 -8.00
C ARG A 211 -2.52 3.53 -7.93
N THR A 212 -2.04 3.03 -6.79
CA THR A 212 -1.76 1.62 -6.55
C THR A 212 -2.06 1.27 -5.10
N VAL A 213 -2.67 0.11 -4.89
CA VAL A 213 -2.79 -0.58 -3.60
C VAL A 213 -2.02 -1.88 -3.72
N ASN A 214 -1.15 -2.17 -2.75
CA ASN A 214 -0.40 -3.42 -2.69
C ASN A 214 -0.88 -4.22 -1.49
N PHE A 215 -1.32 -5.45 -1.75
CA PHE A 215 -1.57 -6.46 -0.73
C PHE A 215 -0.36 -7.39 -0.72
N ILE A 216 0.43 -7.36 0.36
CA ILE A 216 1.71 -8.07 0.48
C ILE A 216 1.57 -9.17 1.53
N THR A 217 1.65 -10.42 1.10
CA THR A 217 1.54 -11.61 1.94
C THR A 217 2.87 -12.35 1.95
N GLY A 218 3.77 -11.95 2.86
CA GLY A 218 5.12 -12.50 2.93
C GLY A 218 6.10 -11.93 1.89
N PRO A 219 7.37 -12.36 1.96
CA PRO A 219 8.40 -11.98 1.00
C PRO A 219 8.16 -12.61 -0.39
N SER A 220 8.78 -12.02 -1.41
CA SER A 220 8.71 -12.51 -2.78
C SER A 220 9.48 -13.82 -2.94
N ARG A 221 8.73 -14.92 -3.05
CA ARG A 221 9.23 -16.26 -3.34
C ARG A 221 8.67 -16.71 -4.70
N SER A 222 9.45 -16.51 -5.76
CA SER A 222 9.12 -17.09 -7.06
C SER A 222 9.43 -18.59 -7.04
N ALA A 223 8.45 -19.39 -6.66
CA ALA A 223 8.52 -20.84 -6.72
C ALA A 223 7.93 -21.36 -8.04
N ASP A 224 8.37 -20.87 -9.21
CA ASP A 224 7.93 -21.48 -10.49
C ASP A 224 8.75 -21.11 -11.73
N LEU A 225 10.06 -21.36 -11.72
CA LEU A 225 10.83 -21.55 -12.95
C LEU A 225 11.90 -22.61 -12.62
N GLU A 226 11.63 -23.88 -12.97
CA GLU A 226 12.62 -24.99 -12.96
C GLU A 226 12.95 -25.64 -11.60
N GLN A 227 11.99 -25.76 -10.67
CA GLN A 227 12.18 -26.49 -9.38
C GLN A 227 13.32 -25.98 -8.47
N THR A 228 13.90 -24.81 -8.75
CA THR A 228 14.86 -24.14 -7.87
C THR A 228 14.25 -22.87 -7.32
N LEU A 229 14.22 -22.74 -5.99
CA LEU A 229 13.78 -21.53 -5.30
C LEU A 229 14.72 -20.36 -5.66
N ARG A 230 14.31 -19.50 -6.60
CA ARG A 230 14.99 -18.22 -6.85
C ARG A 230 14.35 -17.14 -5.99
N MET A 231 14.98 -16.85 -4.85
CA MET A 231 14.58 -15.75 -3.97
C MET A 231 14.85 -14.39 -4.63
N GLY A 232 13.86 -13.49 -4.63
CA GLY A 232 14.05 -12.07 -5.00
C GLY A 232 14.00 -11.71 -6.49
N ALA A 233 13.37 -12.51 -7.34
CA ALA A 233 13.24 -12.19 -8.77
C ALA A 233 12.23 -11.05 -9.05
N HIS A 234 11.21 -10.88 -8.20
CA HIS A 234 10.08 -9.98 -8.45
C HIS A 234 9.67 -9.12 -7.23
N GLY A 235 10.45 -9.14 -6.15
CA GLY A 235 10.14 -8.41 -4.93
C GLY A 235 11.17 -8.67 -3.81
N PRO A 236 10.94 -8.13 -2.60
CA PRO A 236 11.83 -8.29 -1.46
C PRO A 236 12.03 -9.75 -1.07
N LYS A 237 13.27 -10.14 -0.73
CA LYS A 237 13.62 -11.48 -0.24
C LYS A 237 13.19 -11.70 1.21
N ARG A 238 13.08 -10.61 1.97
CA ARG A 238 12.64 -10.59 3.36
C ARG A 238 11.60 -9.49 3.56
N LEU A 239 10.62 -9.78 4.39
CA LEU A 239 9.62 -8.82 4.85
C LEU A 239 9.67 -8.81 6.38
N VAL A 240 9.90 -7.63 6.95
CA VAL A 240 9.96 -7.43 8.41
C VAL A 240 8.88 -6.44 8.82
N ILE A 241 8.02 -6.84 9.76
CA ILE A 241 6.96 -6.01 10.31
C ILE A 241 7.36 -5.52 11.69
N PHE A 242 7.47 -4.21 11.85
CA PHE A 242 7.55 -3.57 13.16
C PHE A 242 6.14 -3.29 13.64
N LEU A 243 5.67 -4.10 14.59
CA LEU A 243 4.32 -4.05 15.12
C LEU A 243 4.28 -3.19 16.37
N VAL A 244 3.66 -2.02 16.26
CA VAL A 244 3.60 -0.96 17.28
C VAL A 244 2.25 -0.93 17.95
#